data_AF-A0AAJ6YTF7-F1
#
_entry.id   AF-A0AAJ6YTF7-F1
#
_cell.length_a   1.000
_cell.length_b   1.000
_cell.length_c   1.000
_cell.angle_alpha   90.00
_cell.angle_beta   90.00
_cell.angle_gamma   90.00
#
_symmetry.space_group_name_H-M   'P 1'
#
loop_
_entity.id
_entity.type
_entity.pdbx_description
1 polymer ?
#
loop_
_entity_poly.entity_id
_entity_poly.type
_entity_poly.pdbx_seq_one_letter_code
_entity_poly.pdbx_strand_id
1 'polypeptide(L)'
;MGAYLCIASNGVPPTVSKRIIVDVEFSPMIWVPNQLVGAPSGTNVTIDCHTEAHPRAISYWMFNSSMVLSTDKYATENEENSYRTHMRLTIKNLQSGDFGNYRCISKNSLGETEGSIRLYEFLKPSMPPKATEIKSSANKEDSKR
;
A
#
# COMPACT_ATOMS: atom_id res chain seq x y z
N MET A 1 13.35 -2.39 21.32
CA MET A 1 14.18 -1.68 22.31
C MET A 1 13.75 -2.06 23.71
N GLY A 2 14.69 -2.22 24.64
CA GLY A 2 14.38 -2.64 26.01
C GLY A 2 15.42 -2.17 27.02
N ALA A 3 15.01 -2.03 28.28
CA ALA A 3 15.92 -1.68 29.37
C ALA A 3 16.27 -2.92 30.19
N TYR A 4 17.57 -3.12 30.39
CA TYR A 4 18.13 -4.18 31.23
C TYR A 4 18.72 -3.56 32.49
N LEU A 5 18.57 -4.23 33.62
CA LEU A 5 19.08 -3.77 34.90
C LEU A 5 20.10 -4.79 35.41
N CYS A 6 21.36 -4.37 35.51
CA CYS A 6 22.40 -5.15 36.17
C CYS A 6 22.45 -4.74 37.64
N ILE A 7 22.42 -5.72 38.55
CA ILE A 7 22.42 -5.52 40.00
C ILE A 7 23.59 -6.31 40.59
N ALA A 8 24.47 -5.65 41.34
CA ALA A 8 25.57 -6.30 42.04
C ALA A 8 25.45 -6.07 43.55
N SER A 9 25.31 -7.17 44.30
CA SER A 9 25.11 -7.18 45.75
C SER A 9 26.13 -8.11 46.42
N ASN A 10 26.67 -7.70 47.56
CA ASN A 10 27.52 -8.52 48.43
C ASN A 10 26.85 -8.80 49.79
N GLY A 11 25.52 -8.61 49.89
CA GLY A 11 24.76 -8.80 51.12
C GLY A 11 24.77 -7.61 52.09
N VAL A 12 25.51 -6.53 51.80
CA VAL A 12 25.52 -5.31 52.60
C VAL A 12 24.81 -4.17 51.84
N PRO A 13 23.74 -3.56 52.38
CA PRO A 13 23.06 -2.45 51.73
C PRO A 13 23.92 -1.15 51.68
N PRO A 14 23.75 -0.30 50.64
CA PRO A 14 22.89 -0.47 49.47
C PRO A 14 23.55 -1.30 48.36
N THR A 15 22.73 -2.03 47.63
CA THR A 15 23.17 -2.72 46.42
C THR A 15 23.38 -1.72 45.28
N VAL A 16 24.39 -1.94 44.43
CA VAL A 16 24.63 -1.10 43.25
C VAL A 16 23.90 -1.68 42.05
N SER A 17 23.34 -0.81 41.22
CA SER A 17 22.69 -1.24 39.98
C SER A 17 22.94 -0.25 38.84
N LYS A 18 22.91 -0.76 37.61
CA LYS A 18 23.06 0.03 36.40
C LYS A 18 22.00 -0.37 35.38
N ARG A 19 21.25 0.64 34.90
CA ARG A 19 20.29 0.48 33.80
C ARG A 19 21.02 0.65 32.46
N ILE A 20 20.81 -0.29 31.55
CA ILE A 20 21.39 -0.34 30.21
C ILE A 20 20.22 -0.36 29.22
N ILE A 21 20.23 0.53 28.24
CA ILE A 21 19.23 0.55 27.16
C ILE A 21 19.83 -0.20 25.98
N VAL A 22 19.16 -1.27 25.56
CA VAL A 22 19.53 -2.02 24.36
C VAL A 22 18.70 -1.50 23.19
N ASP A 23 19.42 -0.95 22.22
CA ASP A 23 18.88 -0.52 20.94
C ASP A 23 19.17 -1.58 19.87
N VAL A 24 18.17 -1.87 19.03
CA VAL A 24 18.25 -2.95 18.03
C VAL A 24 18.04 -2.35 16.66
N GLU A 25 19.10 -2.37 15.87
CA GLU A 25 19.08 -1.94 14.49
C GLU A 25 18.83 -3.12 13.54
N PHE A 26 18.04 -2.90 12.49
CA PHE A 26 17.69 -3.86 11.46
C PHE A 26 17.44 -3.16 10.11
N SER A 27 17.71 -3.88 9.03
CA SER A 27 17.43 -3.41 7.67
C SER A 27 15.92 -3.25 7.43
N PRO A 28 15.48 -2.39 6.49
CA PRO A 28 14.06 -2.14 6.28
C PRO A 28 13.33 -3.40 5.80
N MET A 29 12.12 -3.62 6.31
CA MET A 29 11.19 -4.65 5.85
C MET A 29 9.98 -3.96 5.23
N ILE A 30 9.44 -4.48 4.13
CA ILE A 30 8.27 -3.92 3.45
C ILE A 30 7.17 -4.98 3.36
N TRP A 31 5.94 -4.55 3.68
CA TRP A 31 4.72 -5.31 3.51
C TRP A 31 3.76 -4.55 2.58
N VAL A 32 3.35 -5.21 1.50
CA VAL A 32 2.41 -4.67 0.51
C VAL A 32 1.08 -5.41 0.65
N PRO A 33 0.02 -4.78 1.21
CA PRO A 33 -1.27 -5.45 1.40
C PRO A 33 -1.92 -5.89 0.08
N ASN A 34 -1.80 -5.06 -0.96
CA ASN A 34 -2.41 -5.29 -2.26
C ASN A 34 -1.35 -5.20 -3.36
N GLN A 35 -0.85 -6.34 -3.82
CA GLN A 35 0.15 -6.40 -4.91
C GLN A 35 -0.45 -6.11 -6.29
N LEU A 36 -1.76 -6.25 -6.44
CA LEU A 36 -2.50 -6.07 -7.68
C LEU A 36 -3.73 -5.21 -7.41
N VAL A 37 -3.76 -4.01 -7.98
CA VAL A 37 -4.84 -3.03 -7.78
C VAL A 37 -5.45 -2.71 -9.13
N GLY A 38 -6.76 -2.90 -9.25
CA GLY A 38 -7.52 -2.52 -10.42
C GLY A 38 -8.20 -1.18 -10.19
N ALA A 39 -8.18 -0.29 -11.18
CA ALA A 39 -9.02 0.91 -11.17
C ALA A 39 -9.47 1.29 -12.59
N PRO A 40 -10.69 1.83 -12.76
CA PRO A 40 -11.14 2.34 -14.05
C PRO A 40 -10.52 3.70 -14.36
N SER A 41 -10.31 3.99 -15.64
CA SER A 41 -9.83 5.30 -16.10
C SER A 41 -10.74 6.44 -15.60
N GLY A 42 -10.13 7.60 -15.35
CA GLY A 42 -10.78 8.80 -14.83
C GLY A 42 -11.06 8.79 -13.32
N THR A 43 -10.74 7.70 -12.61
CA THR A 43 -10.91 7.64 -11.14
C THR A 43 -9.63 7.94 -10.38
N ASN A 44 -9.75 8.16 -9.08
CA ASN A 44 -8.61 8.26 -8.17
C ASN A 44 -8.40 6.91 -7.50
N VAL A 45 -7.15 6.48 -7.40
CA VAL A 45 -6.77 5.25 -6.71
C VAL A 45 -5.71 5.55 -5.67
N THR A 46 -5.77 4.84 -4.53
CA THR A 46 -4.74 4.91 -3.50
C THR A 46 -4.11 3.53 -3.37
N ILE A 47 -2.79 3.49 -3.47
CA ILE A 47 -1.98 2.31 -3.18
C ILE A 47 -1.15 2.56 -1.93
N ASP A 48 -0.87 1.51 -1.17
CA ASP A 48 -0.22 1.64 0.12
C ASP A 48 0.77 0.51 0.41
N CYS A 49 1.77 0.83 1.24
CA CYS A 49 2.69 -0.17 1.79
C CYS A 49 3.10 0.20 3.22
N HIS A 50 3.47 -0.81 3.98
CA HIS A 50 3.92 -0.67 5.35
C HIS A 50 5.39 -1.02 5.39
N THR A 51 6.19 -0.23 6.10
CA THR A 51 7.62 -0.47 6.25
C THR A 51 7.98 -0.49 7.72
N GLU A 52 8.93 -1.33 8.10
CA GLU A 52 9.53 -1.35 9.43
C GLU A 52 11.04 -1.24 9.31
N ALA A 53 11.66 -0.27 9.98
CA ALA A 53 13.11 -0.07 9.93
C ALA A 53 13.66 0.62 11.19
N HIS A 54 14.86 0.22 11.61
CA HIS A 54 15.64 0.94 12.61
C HIS A 54 17.14 0.88 12.31
N PRO A 55 17.89 1.99 12.17
CA PRO A 55 17.44 3.38 12.27
C PRO A 55 16.42 3.73 11.19
N ARG A 56 15.72 4.86 11.38
CA ARG A 56 14.65 5.31 10.47
C ARG A 56 15.12 5.31 9.02
N ALA A 57 14.33 4.67 8.17
CA ALA A 57 14.58 4.58 6.74
C ALA A 57 13.97 5.76 5.98
N ILE A 58 14.62 6.14 4.89
CA ILE A 58 14.03 7.00 3.88
C ILE A 58 13.15 6.12 3.00
N SER A 59 11.87 6.46 2.90
CA SER A 59 10.92 5.68 2.11
C SER A 59 10.28 6.54 1.01
N TYR A 60 10.28 6.05 -0.22
CA TYR A 60 9.80 6.78 -1.40
C TYR A 60 9.17 5.85 -2.44
N TRP A 61 8.41 6.45 -3.35
CA TRP A 61 7.75 5.76 -4.45
C TRP A 61 8.53 5.91 -5.76
N MET A 62 8.52 4.87 -6.57
CA MET A 62 9.12 4.80 -7.90
C MET A 62 8.07 4.33 -8.91
N PHE A 63 8.03 4.99 -10.06
CA PHE A 63 7.20 4.59 -11.20
C PHE A 63 8.00 4.78 -12.49
N ASN A 64 8.03 3.77 -13.37
CA ASN A 64 8.81 3.80 -14.62
C ASN A 64 10.27 4.27 -14.43
N SER A 65 10.94 3.76 -13.39
CA SER A 65 12.32 4.11 -13.02
C SER A 65 12.56 5.58 -12.61
N SER A 66 11.49 6.35 -12.40
CA SER A 66 11.54 7.71 -11.89
C SER A 66 10.93 7.78 -10.48
N MET A 67 11.50 8.63 -9.63
CA MET A 67 10.91 8.91 -8.32
C MET A 67 9.59 9.64 -8.48
N VAL A 68 8.55 9.18 -7.78
CA VAL A 68 7.25 9.85 -7.76
C VAL A 68 7.31 10.98 -6.75
N LEU A 69 7.16 12.20 -7.24
CA LEU A 69 7.10 13.41 -6.42
C LEU A 69 5.65 13.82 -6.18
N SER A 70 5.40 14.46 -5.04
CA SER A 70 4.10 15.04 -4.74
C SER A 70 3.78 16.15 -5.74
N THR A 71 2.71 16.00 -6.49
CA THR A 71 2.24 16.88 -7.55
C THR A 71 0.70 16.93 -7.55
N ASP A 72 0.07 17.69 -8.45
CA ASP A 72 -1.39 17.63 -8.58
C ASP A 72 -1.89 16.23 -8.94
N LYS A 73 -1.08 15.48 -9.71
CA LYS A 73 -1.35 14.11 -10.14
C LYS A 73 -1.16 13.07 -9.03
N TYR A 74 -0.10 13.24 -8.23
CA TYR A 74 0.34 12.29 -7.22
C TYR A 74 0.32 12.93 -5.84
N ALA A 75 -0.51 12.43 -4.94
CA ALA A 75 -0.48 12.82 -3.53
C ALA A 75 0.20 11.72 -2.71
N THR A 76 1.32 12.04 -2.08
CA THR A 76 2.08 11.12 -1.23
C THR A 76 1.88 11.47 0.24
N GLU A 77 1.51 10.48 1.05
CA GLU A 77 1.34 10.60 2.50
C GLU A 77 2.19 9.53 3.20
N ASN A 78 2.92 9.91 4.24
CA ASN A 78 3.69 8.97 5.06
C ASN A 78 3.31 9.19 6.52
N GLU A 79 2.67 8.20 7.13
CA GLU A 79 2.40 8.17 8.56
C GLU A 79 3.50 7.40 9.28
N GLU A 80 4.13 8.01 10.26
CA GLU A 80 5.25 7.42 10.99
C GLU A 80 4.87 7.11 12.43
N ASN A 81 5.20 5.90 12.86
CA ASN A 81 4.95 5.42 14.21
C ASN A 81 6.14 4.59 14.70
N SER A 82 7.03 5.21 15.48
CA SER A 82 8.25 4.59 16.00
C SER A 82 9.13 4.03 14.88
N TYR A 83 9.30 2.70 14.78
CA TYR A 83 10.05 2.03 13.72
C TYR A 83 9.19 1.68 12.50
N ARG A 84 7.90 2.04 12.48
CA ARG A 84 6.95 1.74 11.41
C ARG A 84 6.64 2.98 10.57
N THR A 85 6.49 2.81 9.26
CA THR A 85 5.99 3.85 8.36
C THR A 85 4.90 3.27 7.46
N HIS A 86 3.74 3.92 7.40
CA HIS A 86 2.69 3.63 6.43
C HIS A 86 2.79 4.64 5.29
N MET A 87 3.16 4.17 4.11
CA MET A 87 3.24 4.99 2.91
C MET A 87 1.96 4.83 2.10
N ARG A 88 1.37 5.94 1.69
CA ARG A 88 0.23 6.00 0.77
C ARG A 88 0.55 6.86 -0.42
N LEU A 89 0.21 6.38 -1.60
CA LEU A 89 0.27 7.12 -2.85
C LEU A 89 -1.12 7.15 -3.47
N THR A 90 -1.70 8.34 -3.57
CA THR A 90 -2.96 8.58 -4.27
C THR A 90 -2.68 9.15 -5.65
N ILE A 91 -3.11 8.43 -6.68
CA ILE A 91 -2.97 8.78 -8.09
C ILE A 91 -4.33 9.31 -8.55
N LYS A 92 -4.39 10.57 -8.94
CA LYS A 92 -5.64 11.25 -9.31
C LYS A 92 -5.92 11.14 -10.80
N ASN A 93 -7.20 11.04 -11.18
CA ASN A 93 -7.67 11.05 -12.56
C ASN A 93 -6.86 10.10 -13.47
N LEU A 94 -6.94 8.79 -13.23
CA LEU A 94 -6.17 7.77 -13.93
C LEU A 94 -6.30 7.87 -15.46
N GLN A 95 -5.15 7.82 -16.12
CA GLN A 95 -4.98 7.82 -17.57
C GLN A 95 -4.20 6.58 -18.00
N SER A 96 -4.23 6.24 -19.28
CA SER A 96 -3.55 5.04 -19.82
C SER A 96 -2.06 4.97 -19.48
N GLY A 97 -1.39 6.11 -19.30
CA GLY A 97 0.03 6.19 -18.93
C GLY A 97 0.35 6.00 -17.45
N ASP A 98 -0.67 5.98 -16.58
CA ASP A 98 -0.49 5.76 -15.14
C ASP A 98 -0.56 4.29 -14.76
N PHE A 99 -1.10 3.43 -15.63
CA PHE A 99 -1.12 2.00 -15.37
C PHE A 99 0.29 1.41 -15.53
N GLY A 100 0.66 0.52 -14.62
CA GLY A 100 1.99 -0.05 -14.60
C GLY A 100 2.39 -0.55 -13.23
N ASN A 101 3.71 -0.66 -13.03
CA ASN A 101 4.27 -1.21 -11.81
C ASN A 101 4.84 -0.09 -10.93
N TYR A 102 4.17 0.18 -9.82
CA TYR A 102 4.62 1.10 -8.79
C TYR A 102 5.47 0.34 -7.78
N ARG A 103 6.59 0.94 -7.38
CA ARG A 103 7.45 0.37 -6.34
C ARG A 103 7.56 1.31 -5.17
N CYS A 104 7.42 0.78 -3.97
CA CYS A 104 7.78 1.48 -2.75
C CYS A 104 9.17 0.99 -2.32
N ILE A 105 10.07 1.91 -2.02
CA ILE A 105 11.44 1.59 -1.63
C ILE A 105 11.67 2.19 -0.25
N SER A 106 12.33 1.44 0.61
CA SER A 106 12.73 1.87 1.95
C SER A 106 14.20 1.54 2.18
N LYS A 107 14.98 2.54 2.57
CA LYS A 107 16.45 2.47 2.70
C LYS A 107 16.94 3.07 4.01
N ASN A 108 17.73 2.32 4.75
CA ASN A 108 18.49 2.83 5.91
C ASN A 108 19.99 2.49 5.79
N SER A 109 20.76 2.76 6.84
CA SER A 109 22.20 2.49 6.90
C SER A 109 22.58 1.01 6.80
N LEU A 110 21.64 0.10 7.07
CA LEU A 110 21.86 -1.35 7.09
C LEU A 110 21.42 -2.04 5.80
N GLY A 111 20.56 -1.41 4.99
CA GLY A 111 20.10 -2.01 3.74
C GLY A 111 18.96 -1.27 3.07
N GLU A 112 18.45 -1.91 2.01
CA GLU A 112 17.39 -1.41 1.15
C GLU A 112 16.45 -2.56 0.80
N THR A 113 15.15 -2.30 0.87
CA THR A 113 14.09 -3.24 0.48
C THR A 113 13.08 -2.51 -0.40
N GLU A 114 12.51 -3.23 -1.38
CA GLU A 114 11.44 -2.71 -2.23
C GLU A 114 10.20 -3.62 -2.22
N GLY A 115 9.02 -3.01 -2.38
CA GLY A 115 7.75 -3.68 -2.62
C GLY A 115 7.16 -3.25 -3.96
N SER A 116 6.42 -4.13 -4.63
CA SER A 116 5.89 -3.91 -5.97
C SER A 116 4.36 -4.01 -5.99
N ILE A 117 3.71 -3.05 -6.65
CA ILE A 117 2.26 -2.95 -6.80
C ILE A 117 1.94 -2.75 -8.28
N ARG A 118 1.23 -3.70 -8.89
CA ARG A 118 0.77 -3.58 -10.27
C ARG A 118 -0.61 -2.92 -10.30
N LEU A 119 -0.66 -1.72 -10.87
CA LEU A 119 -1.89 -1.00 -11.16
C LEU A 119 -2.34 -1.31 -12.59
N TYR A 120 -3.57 -1.79 -12.76
CA TYR A 120 -4.12 -2.13 -14.08
C TYR A 120 -5.52 -1.55 -14.28
N GLU A 121 -5.86 -1.31 -15.54
CA GLU A 121 -7.16 -0.80 -15.93
C GLU A 121 -8.20 -1.93 -15.91
N PHE A 122 -9.37 -1.66 -15.35
CA PHE A 122 -10.55 -2.50 -15.56
C PHE A 122 -11.76 -1.66 -15.93
N LEU A 123 -12.65 -2.25 -16.73
CA LEU A 123 -13.89 -1.61 -17.13
C LEU A 123 -14.93 -1.83 -16.04
N LYS A 124 -15.61 -0.75 -15.62
CA LYS A 124 -16.84 -0.91 -14.84
C LYS A 124 -17.84 -1.69 -15.69
N PRO A 125 -18.46 -2.77 -15.18
CA PRO A 125 -19.55 -3.42 -15.89
C PRO A 125 -20.64 -2.38 -16.17
N SER A 126 -20.96 -2.15 -17.44
CA SER A 126 -22.16 -1.39 -17.79
C SER A 126 -23.38 -2.19 -17.32
N MET A 127 -24.41 -1.48 -16.85
CA MET A 127 -25.65 -2.05 -16.30
C MET A 127 -26.19 -3.21 -17.16
N PRO A 128 -26.84 -4.23 -16.54
CA PRO A 128 -27.42 -5.34 -17.29
C PRO A 128 -28.42 -4.82 -18.33
N PRO A 129 -28.47 -5.44 -19.53
CA PRO A 129 -29.39 -5.01 -20.59
C PRO A 129 -30.83 -5.10 -20.08
N LYS A 130 -31.59 -4.00 -20.23
CA LYS A 130 -33.04 -4.02 -20.04
C LYS A 130 -33.62 -5.12 -20.93
N ALA A 131 -34.28 -6.10 -20.33
CA ALA A 131 -35.01 -7.12 -21.06
C ALA A 131 -36.03 -6.44 -21.99
N THR A 132 -35.87 -6.63 -23.29
CA THR A 132 -36.87 -6.22 -24.29
C THR A 132 -38.08 -7.14 -24.11
N GLU A 133 -39.20 -6.61 -23.61
CA GLU A 133 -40.48 -7.32 -23.64
C GLU A 133 -40.87 -7.58 -25.09
N ILE A 134 -40.79 -8.84 -25.51
CA ILE A 134 -41.37 -9.31 -26.77
C ILE A 134 -42.88 -9.38 -26.56
N LYS A 135 -43.62 -8.38 -27.06
CA LYS A 135 -45.09 -8.48 -27.17
C LYS A 135 -45.43 -9.53 -28.23
N SER A 136 -45.90 -10.69 -27.78
CA SER A 136 -46.50 -11.71 -28.64
C SER A 136 -47.89 -11.27 -29.07
N SER A 137 -48.02 -10.73 -30.27
CA SER A 137 -49.31 -10.63 -30.96
C SER A 137 -49.63 -11.98 -31.62
N ALA A 138 -50.47 -12.76 -30.96
CA ALA A 138 -51.07 -13.97 -31.52
C ALA A 138 -52.16 -13.58 -32.53
N ASN A 139 -51.89 -13.71 -33.83
CA ASN A 139 -52.94 -13.79 -34.83
C ASN A 139 -53.35 -15.25 -34.97
N LYS A 140 -54.60 -15.55 -34.59
CA LYS A 140 -55.23 -16.86 -34.74
C LYS A 140 -55.96 -16.85 -36.10
N GLU A 141 -55.33 -17.40 -37.13
CA GLU A 141 -55.97 -17.60 -38.43
C GLU A 141 -56.93 -18.80 -38.35
N ASP A 142 -58.16 -18.52 -38.76
CA ASP A 142 -59.32 -19.38 -38.79
C ASP A 142 -59.18 -20.38 -39.95
N SER A 143 -59.07 -21.69 -39.66
CA SER A 143 -59.03 -22.73 -40.70
C SER A 143 -60.37 -23.47 -40.73
N LYS A 144 -61.16 -23.13 -41.75
CA LYS A 144 -62.43 -23.76 -42.10
C LYS A 144 -62.22 -24.57 -43.39
N ARG A 145 -62.02 -25.88 -43.28
CA ARG A 145 -62.47 -26.86 -44.29
C ARG A 145 -62.43 -28.28 -43.77
#